data_AF-F2IGG8-F1
#
_entry.id   AF-F2IGG8-F1
#
_cell.length_a   1.000
_cell.length_b   1.000
_cell.length_c   1.000
_cell.angle_alpha   90.00
_cell.angle_beta   90.00
_cell.angle_gamma   90.00
#
_symmetry.space_group_name_H-M   'P 1'
#
loop_
_entity.id
_entity.type
_entity.pdbx_description
1 polymer ?
#
loop_
_entity_poly.entity_id
_entity_poly.type
_entity_poly.pdbx_seq_one_letter_code
_entity_poly.pdbx_strand_id
1 'polypeptide(L)' 'MYHINPAVIKSILASMSQKEFSIHMRFIRRQVPKCVPGSNRRQMFLNLYQWCVAKQQKEISDIQRRYYL' A
#
# COMPACT_ATOMS: atom_id res chain seq x y z
N MET A 1 -0.46 1.98 13.91
CA MET A 1 -0.27 0.90 12.90
C MET A 1 1.16 0.81 12.38
N TYR A 2 1.79 1.90 11.92
CA TYR A 2 3.09 1.83 11.23
C TYR A 2 4.33 1.68 12.15
N HIS A 3 4.16 0.97 13.25
CA HIS A 3 5.21 0.56 14.20
C HIS A 3 5.27 -0.98 14.30
N ILE A 4 4.32 -1.68 13.66
CA ILE A 4 4.24 -3.14 13.61
C ILE A 4 4.97 -3.68 12.37
N ASN A 5 5.21 -4.98 12.33
CA ASN A 5 5.89 -5.65 11.23
C ASN A 5 5.24 -5.32 9.85
N PRO A 6 6.01 -4.95 8.82
CA PRO A 6 5.50 -4.63 7.48
C PRO A 6 4.63 -5.73 6.85
N ALA A 7 4.88 -7.01 7.14
CA ALA A 7 4.06 -8.11 6.66
C ALA A 7 2.65 -8.07 7.25
N VAL A 8 2.54 -7.77 8.56
CA VAL A 8 1.25 -7.61 9.24
C VAL A 8 0.51 -6.39 8.69
N ILE A 9 1.22 -5.29 8.42
CA ILE A 9 0.65 -4.11 7.77
C ILE A 9 0.04 -4.46 6.42
N LYS A 10 0.76 -5.21 5.56
CA LYS A 10 0.26 -5.65 4.25
C LYS A 10 -0.98 -6.53 4.39
N SER A 11 -1.01 -7.45 5.35
CA SER A 11 -2.17 -8.31 5.62
C SER A 11 -3.41 -7.49 5.98
N ILE A 12 -3.27 -6.55 6.92
CA ILE A 12 -4.36 -5.64 7.31
C ILE A 12 -4.85 -4.81 6.11
N LEU A 13 -3.94 -4.24 5.34
CA LEU A 13 -4.29 -3.47 4.14
C LEU A 13 -5.00 -4.34 3.09
N ALA A 14 -4.62 -5.63 2.98
CA ALA A 14 -5.21 -6.54 2.01
C ALA A 14 -6.67 -6.92 2.32
N SER A 15 -7.06 -6.89 3.61
CA SER A 15 -8.42 -7.20 4.05
C SER A 15 -9.34 -5.97 4.12
N MET A 16 -8.82 -4.77 3.90
CA MET A 16 -9.61 -3.53 3.95
C MET A 16 -10.53 -3.37 2.74
N SER A 17 -11.61 -2.61 2.92
CA SER A 17 -12.40 -2.14 1.79
C SER A 17 -11.58 -1.22 0.88
N GLN A 18 -11.94 -1.13 -0.40
CA GLN A 18 -11.19 -0.29 -1.36
C GLN A 18 -11.13 1.18 -0.94
N LYS A 19 -12.17 1.68 -0.27
CA LYS A 19 -12.23 3.05 0.26
C LYS A 19 -11.20 3.26 1.36
N GLU A 20 -11.14 2.37 2.35
CA GLU A 20 -10.19 2.43 3.46
C GLU A 20 -8.76 2.23 2.96
N PHE A 21 -8.55 1.25 2.08
CA PHE A 21 -7.27 1.00 1.43
C PHE A 21 -6.74 2.27 0.74
N SER A 22 -7.58 2.95 -0.04
CA SER A 22 -7.22 4.20 -0.74
C SER A 22 -6.87 5.35 0.22
N ILE A 23 -7.50 5.41 1.39
CA ILE A 23 -7.15 6.38 2.44
C ILE A 23 -5.76 6.06 3.01
N HIS A 24 -5.50 4.80 3.35
CA HIS A 24 -4.21 4.38 3.90
C HIS A 24 -3.07 4.49 2.88
N MET A 25 -3.29 4.16 1.61
CA MET A 25 -2.32 4.36 0.55
C MET A 25 -1.90 5.83 0.42
N ARG A 26 -2.88 6.76 0.45
CA ARG A 26 -2.60 8.21 0.44
C ARG A 26 -1.83 8.66 1.67
N PHE A 27 -2.17 8.11 2.84
CA PHE A 27 -1.43 8.38 4.08
C PHE A 27 0.02 7.92 3.96
N ILE A 28 0.26 6.66 3.55
CA ILE A 28 1.59 6.07 3.38
C ILE A 28 2.44 6.92 2.42
N ARG A 29 1.89 7.31 1.27
CA ARG A 29 2.56 8.18 0.30
C ARG A 29 3.04 9.50 0.92
N ARG A 30 2.20 10.11 1.76
CA ARG A 30 2.50 11.37 2.46
C ARG A 30 3.55 11.22 3.58
N GLN A 31 3.79 10.01 4.09
CA GLN A 31 4.80 9.77 5.12
C GLN A 31 6.21 9.66 4.55
N VAL A 32 6.36 9.19 3.31
CA VAL A 32 7.66 9.05 2.64
C VAL A 32 8.51 10.33 2.68
N PRO A 33 8.01 11.52 2.28
CA PRO A 33 8.82 12.75 2.30
C PRO A 33 9.00 13.33 3.72
N LYS A 34 8.19 12.92 4.70
CA LYS A 34 8.29 13.38 6.09
C LYS A 34 9.34 12.62 6.89
N CYS A 35 9.75 11.44 6.43
CA CYS A 35 10.76 10.63 7.07
C CYS A 35 12.16 11.10 6.67
N VAL A 36 13.11 10.99 7.60
CA VAL A 36 14.53 11.30 7.36
C VAL A 36 15.02 10.51 6.13
N PRO A 37 15.65 11.18 5.14
CA PRO A 37 16.26 10.50 3.99
C PRO A 37 17.20 9.38 4.45
N GLY A 38 17.18 8.25 3.75
CA GLY A 38 18.00 7.07 4.09
C GLY A 38 17.54 6.24 5.29
N SER A 39 16.59 6.73 6.11
CA SER A 39 16.15 5.98 7.30
C SER A 39 15.39 4.69 6.95
N ASN A 40 15.52 3.67 7.80
CA ASN A 40 14.75 2.42 7.73
C ASN A 40 13.23 2.68 7.68
N ARG A 41 12.77 3.70 8.40
CA ARG A 41 11.36 4.10 8.41
C ARG A 41 10.90 4.64 7.06
N ARG A 42 11.73 5.44 6.38
CA ARG A 42 11.46 5.91 5.02
C ARG A 42 11.39 4.74 4.04
N GLN A 43 12.35 3.82 4.11
CA GLN A 43 12.39 2.62 3.27
C GLN A 43 11.16 1.73 3.48
N MET A 44 10.72 1.54 4.73
CA MET A 44 9.49 0.83 5.04
C MET A 44 8.28 1.46 4.34
N PHE A 45 8.09 2.79 4.45
CA PHE A 45 6.96 3.46 3.79
C PHE A 45 7.04 3.42 2.26
N LEU A 46 8.24 3.52 1.69
CA LEU A 46 8.45 3.36 0.24
C LEU A 46 8.02 1.96 -0.23
N ASN A 47 8.51 0.91 0.45
CA ASN A 47 8.19 -0.47 0.11
C ASN A 47 6.69 -0.76 0.27
N LEU A 48 6.05 -0.21 1.30
CA LEU A 48 4.61 -0.31 1.48
C LEU A 48 3.84 0.40 0.36
N TYR A 49 4.27 1.61 -0.02
CA TYR A 49 3.62 2.36 -1.10
C TYR A 49 3.70 1.62 -2.44
N GLN A 50 4.89 1.12 -2.79
CA GLN A 50 5.10 0.33 -4.01
C GLN A 50 4.20 -0.91 -4.03
N TRP A 51 4.11 -1.62 -2.90
CA TRP A 51 3.22 -2.77 -2.78
C TRP A 51 1.74 -2.38 -2.96
N CYS A 52 1.29 -1.25 -2.40
CA CYS A 52 -0.07 -0.77 -2.61
C CYS A 52 -0.39 -0.49 -4.08
N VAL A 53 0.55 0.16 -4.80
CA VAL A 53 0.40 0.42 -6.25
C VAL A 53 0.27 -0.88 -7.05
N ALA A 54 1.16 -1.84 -6.78
CA ALA A 54 1.14 -3.14 -7.47
C ALA A 54 -0.16 -3.93 -7.21
N LYS A 55 -0.65 -3.92 -5.96
CA LYS A 55 -1.91 -4.56 -5.59
C LYS A 55 -3.10 -3.93 -6.32
N GLN A 56 -3.17 -2.60 -6.36
CA GLN A 56 -4.25 -1.88 -7.04
C GLN A 56 -4.26 -2.18 -8.55
N GLN A 57 -3.09 -2.23 -9.19
CA GLN A 57 -2.98 -2.60 -10.62
C GLN A 57 -3.45 -4.02 -10.88
N LYS A 58 -3.09 -4.97 -10.00
CA LYS A 58 -3.53 -6.36 -10.12
C LYS A 58 -5.05 -6.48 -10.04
N GLU A 59 -5.69 -5.83 -9.06
CA GLU A 59 -7.14 -5.85 -8.91
C GLU A 59 -7.86 -5.26 -10.14
N ILE A 60 -7.34 -4.17 -10.72
CA ILE A 60 -7.88 -3.60 -11.95
C ILE A 60 -7.74 -4.60 -13.11
N SER A 61 -6.58 -5.25 -13.25
CA SER A 61 -6.34 -6.23 -14.31
C SER A 61 -7.22 -7.47 -14.17
N ASP A 62 -7.48 -7.93 -12.94
CA ASP A 62 -8.33 -9.08 -12.66
C ASP A 62 -9.81 -8.76 -12.95
N ILE A 63 -10.25 -7.52 -12.65
CA ILE A 63 -11.57 -7.03 -13.04
C ILE A 63 -11.68 -6.98 -14.57
N GLN A 64 -10.70 -6.40 -15.27
CA GLN A 64 -10.72 -6.32 -16.73
C GLN A 64 -10.81 -7.72 -17.38
N ARG A 65 -10.03 -8.69 -16.89
CA ARG A 65 -10.13 -10.09 -17.37
C ARG A 65 -11.51 -10.70 -17.14
N ARG A 66 -12.19 -10.37 -16.04
CA ARG A 66 -13.49 -10.95 -15.71
C ARG A 66 -14.66 -10.41 -16.55
N TYR A 67 -14.53 -9.22 -17.11
CA TYR A 67 -15.60 -8.56 -17.87
C TYR A 67 -15.37 -8.51 -19.38
N TYR A 68 -14.14 -8.75 -19.85
CA TYR A 68 -13.76 -8.61 -21.27
C TYR A 68 -13.16 -9.88 -21.90
N LEU A 69 -13.11 -10.99 -21.16
CA LEU A 69 -12.90 -12.35 -21.67
C LEU A 69 -14.15 -13.18 -21.35
#